data_AF-A0A6V7PT00-F1
#
_entry.id   AF-A0A6V7PT00-F1
#
_cell.length_a   1.000
_cell.length_b   1.000
_cell.length_c   1.000
_cell.angle_alpha   90.00
_cell.angle_beta   90.00
_cell.angle_gamma   90.00
#
_symmetry.space_group_name_H-M   'P 1'
#
loop_
_entity.id
_entity.type
_entity.pdbx_description
1 polymer ?
#
loop_
_entity_poly.entity_id
_entity_poly.type
_entity_poly.pdbx_seq_one_letter_code
_entity_poly.pdbx_strand_id
1 'polypeptide(L)'
;MFLEPYWMRHSAKSAVVVSGWHRMSYLTNNGFISVELERHIRALHRAVGNAVEEDKFIVFGSGCTQLINALVYALSPDNATTPASVVATAPYYPVSMNRS
;
A
#
# COMPACT_ATOMS: atom_id res chain seq x y z
N MET A 1 2.19 -11.01 17.38
CA MET A 1 1.45 -11.93 16.47
C MET A 1 0.01 -12.16 16.93
N PHE A 2 -0.69 -11.14 17.43
CA PHE A 2 -2.00 -11.35 18.08
C PHE A 2 -3.13 -11.79 17.13
N LEU A 3 -2.99 -11.57 15.81
CA LEU A 3 -3.97 -11.95 14.80
C LEU A 3 -3.80 -13.37 14.26
N GLU A 4 -2.71 -14.08 14.60
CA GLU A 4 -2.44 -15.43 14.09
C GLU A 4 -3.58 -16.44 14.39
N PRO A 5 -4.12 -16.52 15.62
CA PRO A 5 -5.24 -17.43 15.90
C PRO A 5 -6.51 -17.11 15.11
N TYR A 6 -6.73 -15.84 14.76
CA TYR A 6 -7.88 -15.44 13.93
C TYR A 6 -7.76 -16.04 12.53
N TRP A 7 -6.58 -15.94 11.91
CA TRP A 7 -6.36 -16.48 10.56
C TRP A 7 -6.41 -18.01 10.53
N MET A 8 -5.88 -18.68 11.55
CA MET A 8 -5.97 -20.14 11.68
C MET A 8 -7.42 -20.64 11.68
N ARG A 9 -8.33 -19.94 12.37
CA ARG A 9 -9.77 -20.29 12.40
C ARG A 9 -10.47 -20.09 11.06
N HIS A 10 -9.93 -19.27 10.18
CA HIS A 10 -10.53 -18.94 8.88
C HIS A 10 -9.79 -19.58 7.69
N SER A 11 -8.89 -20.54 7.95
CA SER A 11 -8.00 -21.16 6.96
C SER A 11 -8.73 -21.68 5.72
N ALA A 12 -9.88 -22.33 5.88
CA ALA A 12 -10.67 -22.86 4.76
C ALA A 12 -11.16 -21.77 3.79
N LYS A 13 -11.38 -20.54 4.28
CA LYS A 13 -11.87 -19.41 3.47
C LYS A 13 -10.73 -18.55 2.92
N SER A 14 -9.54 -18.61 3.52
CA SER A 14 -8.40 -17.76 3.17
C SER A 14 -7.22 -18.51 2.55
N ALA A 15 -7.28 -19.85 2.47
CA ALA A 15 -6.28 -20.63 1.77
C ALA A 15 -6.31 -20.32 0.26
N VAL A 16 -5.15 -20.12 -0.33
CA VAL A 16 -4.98 -19.83 -1.75
C VAL A 16 -4.12 -20.89 -2.40
N VAL A 17 -4.60 -21.46 -3.50
CA VAL A 17 -3.81 -22.34 -4.38
C VAL A 17 -3.30 -21.50 -5.55
N VAL A 18 -1.98 -21.44 -5.70
CA VAL A 18 -1.31 -20.68 -6.76
C VAL A 18 -0.74 -21.68 -7.77
N SER A 19 -1.16 -21.61 -9.03
CA SER A 19 -0.63 -22.48 -10.09
C SER A 19 0.79 -22.08 -10.49
N GLY A 20 1.57 -23.02 -11.05
CA GLY A 20 2.97 -22.78 -11.43
C GLY A 20 3.17 -21.69 -12.50
N TRP A 21 2.14 -21.40 -13.28
CA TRP A 21 2.13 -20.34 -14.29
C TRP A 21 1.39 -19.08 -13.85
N HIS A 22 0.93 -19.02 -12.59
CA HIS A 22 0.16 -17.89 -12.10
C HIS A 22 1.00 -16.61 -12.14
N ARG A 23 0.53 -15.61 -12.90
CA ARG A 23 1.11 -14.25 -12.96
C ARG A 23 2.61 -14.21 -13.31
N MET A 24 3.06 -15.03 -14.25
CA MET A 24 4.43 -14.96 -14.78
C MET A 24 4.72 -13.71 -15.63
N SER A 25 3.68 -13.03 -16.12
CA SER A 25 3.82 -11.77 -16.85
C SER A 25 4.18 -10.62 -15.90
N TYR A 26 4.99 -9.67 -16.38
CA TYR A 26 5.24 -8.40 -15.69
C TYR A 26 3.99 -7.53 -15.55
N LEU A 27 3.01 -7.75 -16.44
CA LEU A 27 1.76 -7.00 -16.47
C LEU A 27 0.60 -7.86 -15.98
N THR A 28 -0.33 -7.17 -15.35
CA THR A 28 -1.67 -7.63 -15.05
C THR A 28 -2.62 -7.24 -16.19
N ASN A 29 -3.90 -7.63 -16.08
CA ASN A 29 -4.92 -7.27 -17.08
C ASN A 29 -5.08 -5.76 -17.30
N ASN A 30 -4.66 -4.90 -16.35
CA ASN A 30 -4.80 -3.45 -16.48
C ASN A 30 -3.57 -2.68 -15.96
N GLY A 31 -2.37 -3.08 -16.40
CA GLY A 31 -1.10 -2.46 -15.98
C GLY A 31 -0.42 -3.26 -14.87
N PHE A 32 0.12 -2.61 -13.84
CA PHE A 32 0.86 -3.29 -12.76
C PHE A 32 -0.03 -3.68 -11.55
N ILE A 33 -1.28 -3.25 -11.56
CA ILE A 33 -2.20 -3.31 -10.43
C ILE A 33 -3.30 -4.34 -10.67
N SER A 34 -3.55 -5.21 -9.69
CA SER A 34 -4.69 -6.12 -9.73
C SER A 34 -6.01 -5.36 -9.53
N VAL A 35 -6.84 -5.31 -10.58
CA VAL A 35 -8.17 -4.67 -10.55
C VAL A 35 -9.06 -5.28 -9.46
N GLU A 36 -9.01 -6.60 -9.28
CA GLU A 36 -9.80 -7.26 -8.23
C GLU A 36 -9.33 -6.87 -6.83
N LEU A 37 -8.01 -6.71 -6.62
CA LEU A 37 -7.51 -6.30 -5.32
C LEU A 37 -7.92 -4.85 -5.00
N GLU A 38 -7.84 -3.95 -5.98
CA GLU A 38 -8.34 -2.59 -5.85
C GLU A 38 -9.81 -2.57 -5.45
N ARG A 39 -10.64 -3.37 -6.13
CA ARG A 39 -12.08 -3.49 -5.83
C ARG A 39 -12.34 -3.93 -4.39
N HIS A 40 -11.58 -4.92 -3.89
CA HIS A 40 -11.72 -5.40 -2.51
C HIS A 40 -11.23 -4.38 -1.48
N ILE A 41 -10.18 -3.62 -1.75
CA ILE A 41 -9.70 -2.55 -0.87
C ILE A 41 -10.76 -1.46 -0.73
N ARG A 42 -11.37 -1.03 -1.85
CA ARG A 42 -12.47 -0.05 -1.82
C ARG A 42 -13.68 -0.58 -1.04
N ALA A 43 -14.06 -1.83 -1.28
CA ALA A 43 -15.15 -2.47 -0.54
C ALA A 43 -14.87 -2.56 0.97
N LEU A 44 -13.62 -2.83 1.36
CA LEU A 44 -13.20 -2.81 2.77
C LEU A 44 -13.34 -1.43 3.40
N HIS A 45 -12.84 -0.37 2.73
CA HIS A 45 -12.97 1.00 3.23
C HIS A 45 -14.43 1.43 3.38
N ARG A 46 -15.28 1.09 2.42
CA ARG A 46 -16.73 1.33 2.49
C ARG A 46 -17.41 0.58 3.64
N ALA A 47 -17.05 -0.69 3.84
CA ALA A 47 -17.66 -1.52 4.88
C ALA A 47 -17.26 -1.07 6.29
N VAL A 48 -16.02 -0.59 6.47
CA VAL A 48 -15.51 -0.12 7.76
C VAL A 48 -15.84 1.36 7.98
N GLY A 49 -15.98 2.15 6.91
CA GLY A 49 -16.21 3.59 6.98
C GLY A 49 -15.00 4.39 7.45
N ASN A 50 -13.78 3.86 7.26
CA ASN A 50 -12.55 4.48 7.79
C ASN A 50 -11.79 5.37 6.79
N ALA A 51 -12.20 5.41 5.53
CA ALA A 51 -11.61 6.27 4.52
C ALA A 51 -12.65 6.62 3.43
N VAL A 52 -12.50 7.78 2.80
CA VAL A 52 -13.27 8.16 1.61
C VAL A 52 -12.57 7.61 0.38
N GLU A 53 -13.20 6.65 -0.32
CA GLU A 53 -12.61 6.04 -1.51
C GLU A 53 -12.92 6.78 -2.82
N GLU A 54 -13.95 7.62 -2.84
CA GLU A 54 -14.40 8.32 -4.05
C GLU A 54 -13.34 9.29 -4.57
N ASP A 55 -13.14 9.29 -5.89
CA ASP A 55 -12.17 10.13 -6.62
C ASP A 55 -10.70 10.01 -6.16
N LYS A 56 -10.33 8.88 -5.53
CA LYS A 56 -8.94 8.58 -5.16
C LYS A 56 -8.30 7.56 -6.09
N PHE A 57 -7.07 7.85 -6.53
CA PHE A 57 -6.20 6.87 -7.16
C PHE A 57 -5.58 5.94 -6.10
N ILE A 58 -5.51 4.65 -6.40
CA ILE A 58 -4.87 3.64 -5.54
C ILE A 58 -3.55 3.22 -6.18
N VAL A 59 -2.47 3.31 -5.41
CA VAL A 59 -1.12 2.87 -5.80
C VAL A 59 -0.64 1.81 -4.82
N PHE A 60 -0.07 0.74 -5.34
CA PHE A 60 0.48 -0.35 -4.54
C PHE A 60 1.98 -0.18 -4.35
N GLY A 61 2.44 -0.40 -3.12
CA GLY A 61 3.86 -0.48 -2.78
C GLY A 61 4.13 -1.71 -1.94
N SER A 62 5.40 -2.15 -1.93
CA SER A 62 5.93 -3.15 -1.02
C SER A 62 6.02 -2.56 0.39
N GLY A 63 4.87 -2.44 1.03
CA GLY A 63 4.69 -1.79 2.32
C GLY A 63 4.63 -0.27 2.26
N CYS A 64 4.10 0.31 3.34
CA CYS A 64 3.90 1.75 3.48
C CYS A 64 5.21 2.56 3.39
N THR A 65 6.35 1.99 3.79
CA THR A 65 7.67 2.65 3.71
C THR A 65 8.05 3.01 2.28
N GLN A 66 7.76 2.14 1.30
CA GLN A 66 8.04 2.45 -0.10
C GLN A 66 7.14 3.60 -0.58
N LEU A 67 5.85 3.57 -0.19
CA LEU A 67 4.90 4.62 -0.55
C LEU A 67 5.26 5.97 0.07
N ILE A 68 5.68 6.01 1.33
CA ILE A 68 6.16 7.24 1.99
C ILE A 68 7.31 7.85 1.21
N ASN A 69 8.32 7.05 0.87
CA ASN A 69 9.46 7.53 0.07
C ASN A 69 9.04 8.00 -1.33
N ALA A 70 8.14 7.27 -1.99
CA ALA A 70 7.63 7.66 -3.30
C ALA A 70 6.83 8.97 -3.25
N LEU A 71 6.04 9.20 -2.19
CA LEU A 71 5.33 10.46 -1.97
C LEU A 71 6.31 11.62 -1.72
N VAL A 72 7.32 11.43 -0.87
CA VAL A 72 8.35 12.46 -0.63
C VAL A 72 9.02 12.85 -1.95
N TYR A 73 9.38 11.87 -2.77
CA TYR A 73 9.95 12.12 -4.09
C TYR A 73 8.97 12.86 -5.02
N ALA A 74 7.73 12.38 -5.14
CA ALA A 74 6.72 12.96 -6.02
C ALA A 74 6.28 14.38 -5.63
N LEU A 75 6.41 14.73 -4.34
CA LEU A 75 6.08 16.07 -3.82
C LEU A 75 7.30 17.00 -3.78
N SER A 76 8.51 16.49 -4.05
CA SER A 76 9.73 17.30 -4.10
C SER A 76 9.82 18.04 -5.43
N PRO A 77 10.32 19.29 -5.47
CA PRO A 77 10.47 20.02 -6.73
C PRO A 77 11.61 19.44 -7.58
N ASP A 78 11.36 19.17 -8.86
CA ASP A 78 12.31 18.51 -9.78
C ASP A 78 13.64 19.25 -9.95
N ASN A 79 13.66 20.58 -9.75
CA ASN A 79 14.82 21.47 -9.93
C ASN A 79 15.08 22.34 -8.68
N ALA A 80 14.82 21.81 -7.49
CA ALA A 80 15.05 22.57 -6.27
C ALA A 80 16.55 22.80 -6.04
N THR A 81 16.96 24.07 -5.87
CA THR A 81 18.29 24.43 -5.39
C THR A 81 18.50 24.11 -3.91
N THR A 82 17.41 23.84 -3.18
CA THR A 82 17.42 23.44 -1.77
C THR A 82 16.58 22.17 -1.54
N PRO A 83 17.02 21.22 -0.71
CA PRO A 83 16.27 19.99 -0.42
C PRO A 83 14.87 20.27 0.16
N ALA A 84 13.89 19.40 -0.17
CA ALA A 84 12.57 19.45 0.44
C ALA A 84 12.66 19.08 1.94
N SER A 85 12.04 19.89 2.80
CA SER A 85 12.00 19.60 4.24
C SER A 85 10.85 18.65 4.56
N VAL A 86 11.19 17.45 5.02
CA VAL A 86 10.22 16.46 5.50
C VAL A 86 10.20 16.51 7.02
N VAL A 87 9.04 16.80 7.61
CA VAL A 87 8.88 16.95 9.06
C VAL A 87 7.73 16.10 9.59
N ALA A 88 7.85 15.64 10.82
CA ALA A 88 6.79 14.92 11.55
C ALA A 88 6.70 15.44 12.99
N THR A 89 5.49 15.56 13.53
CA THR A 89 5.26 16.02 14.90
C THR A 89 5.64 14.93 15.91
N ALA A 90 6.44 15.28 16.92
CA ALA A 90 6.86 14.34 17.96
C ALA A 90 5.72 14.01 18.96
N PRO A 91 5.62 12.76 19.45
CA PRO A 91 6.45 11.61 19.08
C PRO A 91 6.06 11.02 17.72
N TYR A 92 7.06 10.74 16.88
CA TYR A 92 6.87 10.26 15.50
C TYR A 92 7.40 8.83 15.31
N TYR A 93 6.98 8.20 14.21
CA TYR A 93 7.44 6.86 13.84
C TYR A 93 8.92 6.90 13.39
N PRO A 94 9.85 6.17 14.04
CA PRO A 94 11.30 6.35 13.79
C PRO A 94 11.75 6.13 12.35
N VAL A 95 11.03 5.29 11.58
CA VAL A 95 11.36 5.01 10.18
C VAL A 95 11.18 6.23 9.27
N SER A 96 10.32 7.20 9.65
CA SER A 96 10.08 8.39 8.82
C SER A 96 11.26 9.37 8.81
N MET A 97 12.15 9.31 9.81
CA MET A 97 13.24 10.28 9.99
C MET A 97 14.62 9.71 9.64
N ASN A 98 14.77 8.39 9.52
CA ASN A 98 16.07 7.77 9.26
C ASN A 98 16.49 7.82 7.77
N ARG A 99 15.74 8.55 6.94
CA ARG A 99 15.95 8.66 5.49
C ARG A 99 15.79 10.10 4.94
N SER A 100 15.64 11.08 5.83
CA SER A 100 15.64 12.52 5.50
C SER A 100 17.03 13.11 5.66
#